data_AF-A0A852WIE6-F1
#
_entry.id   AF-A0A852WIE6-F1
#
_cell.length_a   1.000
_cell.length_b   1.000
_cell.length_c   1.000
_cell.angle_alpha   90.00
_cell.angle_beta   90.00
_cell.angle_gamma   90.00
#
_symmetry.space_group_name_H-M   'P 1'
#
loop_
_entity.id
_entity.type
_entity.pdbx_description
1 polymer ?
#
loop_
_entity_poly.entity_id
_entity_poly.type
_entity_poly.pdbx_seq_one_letter_code
_entity_poly.pdbx_strand_id
1 'polypeptide(L)'
;MSRLRKMTMLGWVEVTMAAFALTFTVLAIWDRQWVEGVLGAEPDGGDGSLEWLLVVVPAVIACVCAYAARRTWVALAPAAEG
;
A
#
# COMPACT_ATOMS: atom_id res chain seq x y z
N MET A 1 0.92 -26.44 -10.67
CA MET A 1 0.00 -25.81 -9.68
C MET A 1 0.65 -24.69 -8.84
N SER A 2 1.57 -23.86 -9.37
CA SER A 2 2.29 -22.86 -8.54
C SER A 2 2.05 -21.39 -8.91
N ARG A 3 1.54 -21.08 -10.12
CA ARG A 3 1.34 -19.70 -10.57
C ARG A 3 0.01 -19.10 -10.12
N LEU A 4 -1.08 -19.87 -10.21
CA LEU A 4 -2.42 -19.43 -9.85
C LEU A 4 -2.55 -19.03 -8.36
N ARG A 5 -1.92 -19.78 -7.44
CA ARG A 5 -1.94 -19.47 -6.00
C ARG A 5 -1.09 -18.23 -5.64
N LYS A 6 -0.04 -17.95 -6.41
CA LYS A 6 0.76 -16.72 -6.24
C LYS A 6 -0.03 -15.48 -6.69
N MET A 7 -0.81 -15.59 -7.76
CA MET A 7 -1.66 -14.49 -8.25
C MET A 7 -2.74 -14.10 -7.24
N THR A 8 -3.39 -15.08 -6.60
CA THR A 8 -4.39 -14.78 -5.56
C THR A 8 -3.73 -14.16 -4.33
N MET A 9 -2.60 -14.70 -3.87
CA MET A 9 -1.90 -14.17 -2.70
C MET A 9 -1.38 -12.74 -2.93
N LEU A 10 -0.86 -12.44 -4.13
CA LEU A 10 -0.39 -11.10 -4.49
C LEU A 10 -1.55 -10.09 -4.57
N GLY A 11 -2.67 -10.48 -5.18
CA GLY A 11 -3.87 -9.64 -5.25
C GLY A 11 -4.46 -9.34 -3.87
N TRP A 12 -4.46 -10.31 -2.95
CA TRP A 12 -4.84 -10.07 -1.55
C TRP A 12 -3.88 -9.10 -0.86
N VAL A 13 -2.57 -9.23 -1.05
CA VAL A 13 -1.58 -8.27 -0.51
C VAL A 13 -1.82 -6.86 -1.05
N GLU A 14 -2.14 -6.72 -2.34
CA GLU A 14 -2.47 -5.43 -2.97
C GLU A 14 -3.71 -4.78 -2.34
N VAL A 15 -4.81 -5.53 -2.23
CA VAL A 15 -6.05 -5.02 -1.62
C VAL A 15 -5.81 -4.62 -0.17
N THR A 16 -5.04 -5.42 0.57
CA THR A 16 -4.74 -5.14 1.99
C THR A 16 -3.85 -3.91 2.13
N MET A 17 -2.80 -3.77 1.31
CA MET A 17 -1.92 -2.58 1.28
C MET A 17 -2.68 -1.32 0.85
N ALA A 18 -3.55 -1.42 -0.15
CA ALA A 18 -4.38 -0.31 -0.59
C ALA A 18 -5.38 0.12 0.49
N ALA A 19 -5.99 -0.82 1.20
CA ALA A 19 -6.86 -0.53 2.34
C ALA A 19 -6.09 0.17 3.46
N PHE A 20 -4.91 -0.33 3.83
CA PHE A 20 -4.06 0.34 4.83
C PHE A 20 -3.63 1.74 4.39
N ALA A 21 -3.19 1.91 3.13
CA ALA A 21 -2.81 3.22 2.60
C ALA A 21 -3.98 4.21 2.65
N LEU A 22 -5.19 3.78 2.28
CA LEU A 22 -6.40 4.61 2.35
C LEU A 22 -6.72 4.97 3.81
N THR A 23 -6.69 4.00 4.72
CA THR A 23 -6.93 4.24 6.15
C THR A 23 -5.92 5.24 6.70
N PHE A 24 -4.62 5.08 6.44
CA PHE A 24 -3.59 6.01 6.90
C PHE A 24 -3.73 7.39 6.26
N THR A 25 -4.13 7.47 4.98
CA THR A 25 -4.39 8.76 4.32
C THR A 25 -5.55 9.50 4.98
N VAL A 26 -6.64 8.79 5.30
CA VAL A 26 -7.80 9.38 5.98
C VAL A 26 -7.41 9.84 7.40
N LEU A 27 -6.65 9.03 8.14
CA LEU A 27 -6.15 9.40 9.46
C LEU A 27 -5.23 10.63 9.40
N ALA A 28 -4.30 10.69 8.44
CA ALA A 28 -3.39 11.81 8.26
C ALA A 28 -4.08 13.11 7.82
N ILE A 29 -5.19 13.04 7.09
CA ILE A 29 -6.02 14.21 6.75
C ILE A 29 -6.81 14.69 7.98
N TRP A 30 -7.30 13.76 8.80
CA TRP A 30 -8.15 14.07 9.95
C TRP A 30 -7.37 14.79 11.05
N ASP A 31 -6.16 14.33 11.35
CA ASP A 31 -5.28 14.93 12.34
C ASP A 31 -3.83 14.64 11.94
N ARG A 32 -2.99 15.67 11.88
CA ARG A 32 -1.59 15.54 11.44
C ARG A 32 -0.64 15.10 12.57
N GLN A 33 -1.15 14.99 13.80
CA GLN A 33 -0.41 14.60 15.01
C GLN A 33 -1.11 13.44 15.73
N TRP A 34 -1.98 12.69 15.03
CA TRP A 34 -2.73 11.60 15.65
C TRP A 34 -1.80 10.52 16.23
N VAL A 35 -0.61 10.33 15.64
CA VAL A 35 0.38 9.38 16.13
C VAL A 35 0.90 9.81 17.50
N GLU A 36 1.13 11.11 17.70
CA GLU A 36 1.52 11.68 18.99
C GLU A 36 0.39 11.56 20.02
N GLY A 37 -0.85 11.78 19.59
CA GLY A 37 -2.05 11.60 20.42
C GLY A 37 -2.25 10.16 20.90
N VAL A 38 -1.86 9.16 20.10
CA VAL A 38 -1.97 7.73 20.44
C VAL A 38 -0.78 7.25 21.26
N LEU A 39 0.44 7.68 20.93
CA LEU A 39 1.66 7.22 21.60
C LEU A 39 1.98 8.00 22.88
N GLY A 40 1.39 9.18 23.08
CA GLY A 40 1.68 10.04 24.22
C GLY A 40 3.14 10.51 24.28
N ALA A 41 3.83 10.44 23.16
CA ALA A 41 5.22 10.85 22.96
C ALA A 41 5.30 11.68 21.67
N GLU A 42 6.30 12.55 21.56
CA GLU A 42 6.58 13.40 20.38
C GLU A 42 7.72 12.76 19.55
N PRO A 43 7.45 11.72 18.73
CA PRO A 43 8.49 11.00 18.00
C PRO A 43 9.12 11.82 16.86
N ASP A 44 8.41 12.79 16.28
CA ASP A 44 8.93 13.70 15.25
C ASP A 44 8.89 15.19 15.65
N GLY A 45 8.51 15.49 16.90
CA GLY A 45 8.42 16.86 17.41
C GLY A 45 7.27 17.67 16.81
N GLY A 46 6.21 17.02 16.34
CA GLY A 46 5.02 17.65 15.77
C GLY A 46 5.16 18.10 14.32
N ASP A 47 6.23 17.71 13.62
CA ASP A 47 6.44 18.09 12.22
C ASP A 47 5.56 17.26 11.24
N GLY A 48 5.03 16.12 11.70
CA GLY A 48 4.12 15.24 10.98
C GLY A 48 4.79 14.39 9.90
N SER A 49 6.11 14.27 9.91
CA SER A 49 6.90 13.48 8.95
C SER A 49 6.66 11.98 9.12
N LEU A 50 6.35 11.52 10.33
CA LEU A 50 6.08 10.13 10.63
C LEU A 50 4.72 9.69 10.04
N GLU A 51 3.72 10.54 10.12
CA GLU A 51 2.42 10.39 9.49
C GLU A 51 2.55 10.30 7.97
N TRP A 52 3.40 11.14 7.35
CA TRP A 52 3.67 11.05 5.92
C TRP A 52 4.36 9.76 5.52
N LEU A 53 5.30 9.25 6.32
CA LEU A 53 5.92 7.94 6.09
C LEU A 53 4.87 6.81 6.10
N LEU A 54 3.93 6.85 7.04
CA LEU A 54 2.82 5.90 7.13
C LEU A 54 1.87 5.94 5.92
N VAL A 55 1.82 7.05 5.18
CA VAL A 55 1.03 7.18 3.95
C VAL A 55 1.85 6.80 2.71
N VAL A 56 3.04 7.40 2.56
CA VAL A 56 3.86 7.29 1.35
C VAL A 56 4.43 5.89 1.18
N VAL A 57 4.89 5.24 2.25
CA VAL A 57 5.47 3.88 2.15
C VAL A 57 4.46 2.86 1.61
N PRO A 58 3.26 2.69 2.19
CA PRO A 58 2.29 1.74 1.65
C PRO A 58 1.76 2.17 0.28
N ALA A 59 1.66 3.47 -0.02
CA ALA A 59 1.31 3.94 -1.36
C ALA A 59 2.36 3.51 -2.42
N VAL A 60 3.65 3.65 -2.12
CA VAL A 60 4.74 3.20 -3.00
C VAL A 60 4.71 1.68 -3.18
N ILE A 61 4.51 0.91 -2.11
CA ILE A 61 4.38 -0.55 -2.19
C ILE A 61 3.20 -0.93 -3.10
N ALA A 62 2.04 -0.30 -2.92
CA ALA A 62 0.86 -0.53 -3.75
C ALA A 62 1.13 -0.22 -5.23
N CYS A 63 1.82 0.88 -5.54
CA CYS A 63 2.21 1.22 -6.91
C CYS A 63 3.16 0.17 -7.52
N VAL A 64 4.15 -0.30 -6.77
CA VAL A 64 5.09 -1.34 -7.23
C VAL A 64 4.37 -2.66 -7.50
N CYS A 65 3.47 -3.07 -6.59
CA CYS A 65 2.66 -4.25 -6.77
C CYS A 65 1.76 -4.12 -8.01
N ALA A 66 0.98 -3.04 -8.12
CA ALA A 66 0.11 -2.79 -9.27
C ALA A 66 0.89 -2.77 -10.59
N TYR A 67 2.11 -2.22 -10.59
CA TYR A 67 2.99 -2.23 -11.75
C TYR A 67 3.48 -3.64 -12.11
N ALA A 68 3.91 -4.43 -11.12
CA ALA A 68 4.31 -5.81 -11.30
C ALA A 68 3.14 -6.68 -11.80
N ALA A 69 1.96 -6.53 -11.20
CA ALA A 69 0.73 -7.16 -11.65
C ALA A 69 0.45 -6.78 -13.11
N ARG A 70 0.41 -5.49 -13.45
CA ARG A 70 0.16 -5.05 -14.84
C ARG A 70 1.14 -5.66 -15.83
N ARG A 71 2.43 -5.76 -15.49
CA ARG A 71 3.42 -6.46 -16.33
C ARG A 71 3.10 -7.93 -16.50
N THR A 72 2.67 -8.63 -15.45
CA THR A 72 2.24 -10.04 -15.57
C THR A 72 0.98 -10.20 -16.41
N TRP A 73 -0.03 -9.34 -16.26
CA TRP A 73 -1.26 -9.38 -17.06
C TRP A 73 -1.00 -9.10 -18.54
N VAL A 74 -0.22 -8.05 -18.85
CA VAL A 74 0.16 -7.71 -20.24
C VAL A 74 1.03 -8.80 -20.86
N ALA A 75 1.90 -9.46 -20.10
CA ALA A 75 2.71 -10.58 -20.60
C ALA A 75 1.89 -11.86 -20.86
N LEU A 76 0.76 -12.03 -20.17
CA LEU A 76 -0.11 -13.21 -20.31
C LEU A 76 -1.21 -13.03 -21.37
N ALA A 77 -1.59 -11.80 -21.71
CA ALA A 77 -2.61 -11.51 -22.72
C ALA A 77 -2.31 -12.10 -24.12
N PRO A 78 -1.07 -12.08 -24.65
CA PRO A 78 -0.75 -12.67 -25.96
C PRO A 78 -0.79 -14.20 -25.98
N ALA A 79 -0.66 -14.85 -24.82
CA ALA A 79 -0.65 -16.32 -24.70
C ALA A 79 -2.04 -16.92 -24.54
N ALA A 80 -3.09 -16.09 -24.40
CA ALA A 80 -4.47 -16.52 -24.28
C ALA A 80 -5.21 -16.57 -25.63
N GLU A 81 -4.63 -16.00 -26.70
CA GLU A 81 -5.23 -15.94 -28.04
C GLU A 81 -4.63 -16.94 -29.05
N GLY A 82 -3.75 -17.85 -28.62
CA GLY A 82 -3.19 -18.94 -29.45
C GLY A 82 -3.52 -20.31 -28.89
#